data_AF-A0AA46TJ60-F1
#
_entry.id   AF-A0AA46TJ60-F1
#
_cell.length_a   1.000
_cell.length_b   1.000
_cell.length_c   1.000
_cell.angle_alpha   90.00
_cell.angle_beta   90.00
_cell.angle_gamma   90.00
#
_symmetry.space_group_name_H-M   'P 1'
#
loop_
_entity.id
_entity.type
_entity.pdbx_description
1 polymer ?
#
loop_
_entity_poly.entity_id
_entity_poly.type
_entity_poly.pdbx_seq_one_letter_code
_entity_poly.pdbx_strand_id
1 'polypeptide(L)'
;MPNTTDCRVLEVSVLGPISIDKLPPFPTDDSEVARRRRIVIDFVVYLALNGGQTTETIDEEFFRNARQPSQVRWNVAAMARHWLGRDRLPRTTRDGVVRLAGVTTDWARFGLYHQRGEDDLALRLVRGQPLTGLSRHVSGWADMWQAQMIAVIHQTGISYGREHLHRENWTEARIGIKAALSVEPASIPAYGLADALARKTDDAVALERSRDAKEQARGALHDPRYV
;
A
#
# COMPACT_ATOMS: atom_id res chain seq x y z
N MET A 1 -4.99 -13.70 -37.25
CA MET A 1 -6.04 -13.54 -36.23
C MET A 1 -5.35 -13.13 -34.94
N PRO A 2 -5.42 -11.85 -34.51
CA PRO A 2 -4.85 -11.47 -33.23
C PRO A 2 -5.64 -12.16 -32.12
N ASN A 3 -4.92 -12.89 -31.29
CA ASN A 3 -5.46 -13.62 -30.14
C ASN A 3 -6.18 -12.62 -29.24
N THR A 4 -7.43 -12.91 -28.86
CA THR A 4 -8.18 -12.17 -27.86
C THR A 4 -7.45 -12.35 -26.53
N THR A 5 -6.45 -11.52 -26.26
CA THR A 5 -5.70 -11.51 -25.01
C THR A 5 -6.73 -11.31 -23.90
N ASP A 6 -6.91 -12.34 -23.08
CA ASP A 6 -7.70 -12.33 -21.85
C ASP A 6 -7.34 -11.05 -21.08
N CYS A 7 -8.20 -10.03 -21.20
CA CYS A 7 -7.99 -8.68 -20.66
C CYS A 7 -8.22 -8.69 -19.15
N ARG A 8 -7.59 -9.63 -18.44
CA ARG A 8 -7.64 -9.69 -16.98
C ARG A 8 -7.03 -8.41 -16.44
N VAL A 9 -7.76 -7.71 -15.58
CA VAL A 9 -7.26 -6.50 -14.92
C VAL A 9 -5.92 -6.80 -14.24
N LEU A 10 -4.92 -5.92 -14.44
CA LEU A 10 -3.66 -5.95 -13.72
C LEU A 10 -3.93 -5.44 -12.30
N GLU A 11 -3.66 -6.28 -11.31
CA GLU A 11 -3.87 -5.90 -9.91
C GLU A 11 -2.54 -5.53 -9.27
N VAL A 12 -2.49 -4.32 -8.71
CA VAL A 12 -1.34 -3.79 -7.96
C VAL A 12 -1.74 -3.69 -6.51
N SER A 13 -1.19 -4.56 -5.68
CA SER A 13 -1.47 -4.61 -4.25
C SER A 13 -0.49 -3.71 -3.47
N VAL A 14 -1.01 -2.63 -2.89
CA VAL A 14 -0.27 -1.60 -2.17
C VAL A 14 -0.57 -1.55 -0.66
N LEU A 15 -1.59 -2.25 -0.18
CA LEU A 15 -1.98 -2.26 1.24
C LEU A 15 -1.16 -3.26 2.07
N GLY A 16 0.17 -3.13 1.99
CA GLY A 16 1.14 -4.04 2.59
C GLY A 16 2.38 -4.13 1.71
N PRO A 17 3.11 -5.26 1.73
CA PRO A 17 4.18 -5.52 0.78
C PRO A 17 3.69 -5.40 -0.67
N ILE A 18 4.38 -4.58 -1.47
CA ILE A 18 4.05 -4.37 -2.89
C ILE A 18 4.04 -5.71 -3.62
N SER A 19 2.92 -6.00 -4.27
CA SER A 19 2.77 -7.14 -5.18
C SER A 19 2.07 -6.69 -6.46
N ILE A 20 2.48 -7.25 -7.59
CA ILE A 20 1.82 -7.03 -8.88
C ILE A 20 1.48 -8.42 -9.42
N ASP A 21 0.19 -8.71 -9.52
CA ASP A 21 -0.29 -10.05 -9.84
C ASP A 21 0.30 -10.59 -11.16
N LYS A 22 0.61 -11.89 -11.15
CA LYS A 22 1.14 -12.68 -12.30
C LYS A 22 2.55 -12.32 -12.76
N LEU A 23 3.33 -11.63 -11.93
CA LEU A 23 4.74 -11.38 -12.20
C LEU A 23 5.59 -12.12 -11.16
N PRO A 24 6.74 -12.71 -11.56
CA PRO A 24 7.56 -13.50 -10.66
C PRO A 24 8.04 -12.66 -9.46
N PRO A 25 8.19 -13.28 -8.27
CA PRO A 25 8.63 -12.60 -7.07
C PRO A 25 10.01 -11.94 -7.25
N PHE A 26 10.24 -10.89 -6.46
CA PHE A 26 11.47 -10.11 -6.52
C PHE A 26 12.67 -10.92 -5.99
N PRO A 27 13.78 -11.04 -6.74
CA PRO A 27 15.03 -11.53 -6.19
C PRO A 27 15.60 -10.53 -5.18
N THR A 28 16.15 -11.03 -4.07
CA THR A 28 16.67 -10.25 -2.94
C THR A 28 18.13 -9.79 -3.08
N ASP A 29 18.82 -10.09 -4.18
CA ASP A 29 20.24 -9.75 -4.33
C ASP A 29 20.49 -8.31 -4.79
N ASP A 30 21.51 -7.69 -4.21
CA ASP A 30 21.98 -6.29 -4.41
C ASP A 30 22.57 -5.98 -5.80
N SER A 31 22.25 -6.81 -6.79
CA SER A 31 22.70 -6.63 -8.16
C SER A 31 22.14 -5.35 -8.79
N GLU A 32 22.89 -4.78 -9.74
CA GLU A 32 22.42 -3.65 -10.56
C GLU A 32 21.09 -3.98 -11.28
N VAL A 33 20.88 -5.26 -11.61
CA VAL A 33 19.63 -5.77 -12.20
C VAL A 33 18.45 -5.61 -11.24
N ALA A 34 18.63 -5.89 -9.95
CA ALA A 34 17.59 -5.71 -8.94
C ALA A 34 17.24 -4.24 -8.74
N ARG A 35 18.23 -3.34 -8.70
CA ARG A 35 18.01 -1.88 -8.64
C ARG A 35 17.22 -1.37 -9.85
N ARG A 36 17.60 -1.78 -11.06
CA ARG A 36 16.89 -1.40 -12.30
C ARG A 36 15.47 -1.95 -12.36
N ARG A 37 15.22 -3.15 -11.81
CA ARG A 37 13.85 -3.68 -11.69
C ARG A 37 13.03 -2.92 -10.64
N ARG A 38 13.65 -2.46 -9.54
CA ARG A 38 12.93 -1.78 -8.46
C ARG A 38 12.33 -0.46 -8.93
N ILE A 39 13.11 0.36 -9.63
CA ILE A 39 12.60 1.63 -10.19
C ILE A 39 11.46 1.40 -11.19
N VAL A 40 11.46 0.27 -11.91
CA VAL A 40 10.35 -0.13 -12.80
C VAL A 40 9.10 -0.46 -12.00
N ILE A 41 9.21 -1.22 -10.90
CA ILE A 41 8.07 -1.47 -9.99
C ILE A 41 7.53 -0.17 -9.43
N ASP A 42 8.41 0.66 -8.87
CA ASP A 42 8.01 1.92 -8.25
C ASP A 42 7.28 2.81 -9.27
N PHE A 43 7.75 2.85 -10.52
CA PHE A 43 7.10 3.58 -11.60
C PHE A 43 5.72 3.03 -11.95
N VAL A 44 5.55 1.71 -11.95
CA VAL A 44 4.25 1.06 -12.18
C VAL A 44 3.28 1.36 -11.03
N VAL A 45 3.75 1.31 -9.78
CA VAL A 45 2.94 1.66 -8.60
C VAL A 45 2.54 3.14 -8.64
N TYR A 46 3.47 4.04 -8.99
CA TYR A 46 3.20 5.47 -9.16
C TYR A 46 2.07 5.70 -10.18
N LEU A 47 2.15 5.09 -11.36
CA LEU A 47 1.09 5.21 -12.37
C LEU A 47 -0.23 4.55 -11.95
N ALA A 48 -0.17 3.46 -11.18
CA ALA A 48 -1.38 2.78 -10.69
C ALA A 48 -2.14 3.62 -9.66
N LEU A 49 -1.43 4.40 -8.84
CA LEU A 49 -2.03 5.24 -7.79
C LEU A 49 -2.43 6.63 -8.30
N ASN A 50 -1.62 7.24 -9.14
CA ASN A 50 -1.85 8.60 -9.64
C ASN A 50 -2.61 8.63 -10.97
N GLY A 51 -2.86 7.48 -11.58
CA GLY A 51 -3.51 7.38 -12.88
C GLY A 51 -2.62 7.89 -14.02
N GLY A 52 -3.25 8.46 -15.05
CA GLY A 52 -2.53 9.04 -16.17
C GLY A 52 -1.90 10.37 -15.81
N GLN A 53 -0.59 10.49 -16.00
CA GLN A 53 0.19 11.69 -15.68
C GLN A 53 0.93 12.21 -16.91
N THR A 54 1.15 13.52 -16.97
CA THR A 54 1.98 14.11 -18.04
C THR A 54 3.45 13.74 -17.83
N THR A 55 4.24 13.85 -18.89
CA THR A 55 5.69 13.60 -18.80
C THR A 55 6.39 14.56 -17.85
N GLU A 56 5.92 15.79 -17.77
CA GLU A 56 6.45 16.85 -16.91
C GLU A 56 6.18 16.54 -15.44
N THR A 57 4.93 16.19 -15.08
CA THR A 57 4.58 15.80 -13.71
C THR A 57 5.37 14.57 -13.26
N ILE A 58 5.55 13.58 -14.13
CA ILE A 58 6.39 12.41 -13.83
C ILE A 58 7.84 12.81 -13.54
N ASP A 59 8.42 13.75 -14.30
CA ASP A 59 9.78 14.20 -14.07
C ASP A 59 9.93 14.96 -12.74
N GLU A 60 8.94 15.80 -12.41
CA GLU A 60 8.93 16.64 -11.20
C GLU A 60 8.64 15.87 -9.91
N GLU A 61 7.82 14.82 -9.98
CA GLU A 61 7.39 14.07 -8.81
C GLU A 61 8.18 12.77 -8.64
N PHE A 62 8.38 12.00 -9.71
CA PHE A 62 9.01 10.68 -9.64
C PHE A 62 10.52 10.76 -9.88
N PHE A 63 10.96 11.53 -10.87
CA PHE A 63 12.38 11.64 -11.25
C PHE A 63 13.06 12.94 -10.79
N ARG A 64 12.52 13.64 -9.79
CA ARG A 64 12.99 14.96 -9.33
C ARG A 64 14.50 15.07 -9.15
N ASN A 65 15.10 14.01 -8.58
CA ASN A 65 16.51 13.97 -8.23
C ASN A 65 17.41 13.37 -9.34
N ALA A 66 16.85 13.02 -10.49
CA ALA A 66 17.60 12.47 -11.61
C ALA A 66 18.33 13.60 -12.37
N ARG A 67 19.58 13.32 -12.78
CA ARG A 67 20.37 14.29 -13.57
C ARG A 67 19.79 14.56 -14.97
N GLN A 68 19.10 13.58 -15.55
CA GLN A 68 18.42 13.67 -16.85
C GLN A 68 17.04 12.99 -16.75
N PRO A 69 16.05 13.62 -16.11
CA PRO A 69 14.75 13.01 -15.80
C PRO A 69 14.07 12.42 -17.04
N SER A 70 14.01 13.18 -18.13
CA SER A 70 13.39 12.76 -19.39
C SER A 70 14.01 11.49 -19.99
N GLN A 71 15.34 11.39 -20.03
CA GLN A 71 16.05 10.21 -20.55
C GLN A 71 15.82 8.99 -19.64
N VAL A 72 15.90 9.18 -18.32
CA VAL A 72 15.67 8.10 -17.35
C VAL A 72 14.23 7.61 -17.42
N ARG A 73 13.25 8.52 -17.51
CA ARG A 73 11.84 8.19 -17.70
C ARG A 73 11.62 7.31 -18.92
N TRP A 74 12.17 7.66 -20.08
CA TRP A 74 11.97 6.85 -21.28
C TRP A 74 12.60 5.46 -21.17
N ASN A 75 13.76 5.34 -20.53
CA ASN A 75 14.39 4.06 -20.27
C ASN A 75 13.53 3.19 -19.34
N VAL A 76 13.06 3.75 -18.22
CA VAL A 76 12.19 3.05 -17.25
C VAL A 76 10.86 2.67 -17.90
N ALA A 77 10.23 3.58 -18.65
CA ALA A 77 8.99 3.31 -19.36
C ALA A 77 9.15 2.24 -20.46
N ALA A 78 10.30 2.19 -21.13
CA ALA A 78 10.61 1.12 -22.08
C ALA A 78 10.75 -0.24 -21.39
N MET A 79 11.44 -0.29 -20.25
CA MET A 79 11.57 -1.51 -19.44
C MET A 79 10.22 -1.96 -18.87
N ALA A 80 9.43 -1.04 -18.30
CA ALA A 80 8.09 -1.31 -17.80
C ALA A 80 7.18 -1.84 -18.91
N ARG A 81 7.27 -1.28 -20.13
CA ARG A 81 6.52 -1.74 -21.30
C ARG A 81 6.96 -3.11 -21.79
N HIS A 82 8.25 -3.42 -21.71
CA HIS A 82 8.74 -4.77 -22.03
C HIS A 82 8.24 -5.79 -21.01
N TRP A 83 8.17 -5.40 -19.73
CA TRP A 83 7.73 -6.25 -18.63
C TRP A 83 6.21 -6.49 -18.61
N LEU A 84 5.41 -5.43 -18.71
CA LEU A 84 3.95 -5.49 -18.64
C LEU A 84 3.27 -5.80 -19.98
N GLY A 85 3.99 -5.63 -21.09
CA GLY A 85 3.44 -5.67 -22.43
C GLY A 85 2.97 -4.30 -22.92
N ARG A 86 2.97 -4.15 -24.26
CA ARG A 86 2.64 -2.88 -24.94
C ARG A 86 1.19 -2.43 -24.75
N ASP A 87 0.29 -3.39 -24.55
CA ASP A 87 -1.14 -3.11 -24.36
C ASP A 87 -1.41 -2.51 -22.97
N ARG A 88 -0.56 -2.81 -21.98
CA ARG A 88 -0.69 -2.35 -20.59
C ARG A 88 -0.02 -1.02 -20.33
N LEU A 89 1.07 -0.74 -21.02
CA LEU A 89 1.70 0.57 -21.00
C LEU A 89 1.90 1.04 -22.46
N PRO A 90 0.86 1.59 -23.09
CA PRO A 90 0.96 2.13 -24.43
C PRO A 90 2.10 3.15 -24.56
N ARG A 91 2.53 3.42 -25.79
CA ARG A 91 3.34 4.62 -26.03
C ARG A 91 2.49 5.85 -25.70
N THR A 92 3.15 6.90 -25.23
CA THR A 92 2.51 8.16 -24.84
C THR A 92 1.52 8.57 -25.92
N THR A 93 0.29 8.83 -25.49
CA THR A 93 -0.79 9.29 -26.35
C THR A 93 -0.48 10.70 -26.87
N ARG A 94 -1.18 11.17 -27.92
CA ARG A 94 -0.94 12.51 -28.49
C ARG A 94 -1.12 13.65 -27.48
N ASP A 95 -1.80 13.39 -26.36
CA ASP A 95 -2.01 14.30 -25.24
C ASP A 95 -0.79 14.41 -24.28
N GLY A 96 0.29 13.67 -24.53
CA GLY A 96 1.49 13.70 -23.67
C GLY A 96 1.35 12.90 -22.37
N VAL A 97 0.27 12.13 -22.20
CA VAL A 97 -0.03 11.41 -20.96
C VAL A 97 0.55 9.99 -21.00
N VAL A 98 1.20 9.61 -19.91
CA VAL A 98 1.63 8.23 -19.64
C VAL A 98 0.66 7.62 -18.63
N ARG A 99 0.03 6.51 -18.99
CA ARG A 99 -0.96 5.83 -18.15
C ARG A 99 -0.92 4.32 -18.34
N LEU A 100 -1.27 3.58 -17.30
CA LEU A 100 -1.48 2.14 -17.38
C LEU A 100 -2.90 1.83 -17.87
N ALA A 101 -3.05 0.77 -18.67
CA ALA A 101 -4.32 0.29 -19.17
C ALA A 101 -4.79 -0.96 -18.42
N GLY A 102 -6.08 -0.96 -18.02
CA GLY A 102 -6.70 -2.09 -17.32
C GLY A 102 -6.01 -2.43 -16.01
N VAL A 103 -5.66 -1.41 -15.20
CA VAL A 103 -5.05 -1.57 -13.89
C VAL A 103 -6.07 -1.28 -12.79
N THR A 104 -5.98 -2.02 -11.68
CA THR A 104 -6.68 -1.71 -10.43
C THR A 104 -5.71 -1.84 -9.25
N THR A 105 -6.08 -1.27 -8.12
CA THR A 105 -5.33 -1.38 -6.87
C THR A 105 -6.22 -1.92 -5.76
N ASP A 106 -5.63 -2.65 -4.82
CA ASP A 106 -6.31 -3.01 -3.57
C ASP A 106 -6.74 -1.76 -2.79
N TRP A 107 -6.05 -0.63 -2.94
CA TRP A 107 -6.48 0.67 -2.41
C TRP A 107 -7.76 1.21 -3.06
N ALA A 108 -7.88 1.17 -4.39
CA ALA A 108 -9.11 1.55 -5.07
C ALA A 108 -10.28 0.64 -4.66
N ARG A 109 -10.01 -0.66 -4.51
CA ARG A 109 -11.00 -1.63 -4.03
C ARG A 109 -11.39 -1.38 -2.57
N PHE A 110 -10.43 -1.04 -1.70
CA PHE A 110 -10.69 -0.62 -0.33
C PHE A 110 -11.65 0.55 -0.30
N GLY A 111 -11.39 1.60 -1.08
CA GLY A 111 -12.27 2.77 -1.16
C GLY A 111 -13.68 2.42 -1.62
N LEU A 112 -13.82 1.50 -2.58
CA LEU A 112 -15.13 1.04 -3.05
C LEU A 112 -15.91 0.28 -1.97
N TYR A 113 -15.26 -0.64 -1.24
CA TYR A 113 -15.89 -1.37 -0.15
C TYR A 113 -16.27 -0.44 1.01
N HIS A 114 -15.38 0.46 1.39
CA HIS A 114 -15.63 1.45 2.44
C HIS A 114 -16.84 2.34 2.11
N GLN A 115 -16.94 2.84 0.86
CA GLN A 115 -18.08 3.65 0.41
C GLN A 115 -19.42 2.89 0.45
N ARG A 116 -19.39 1.57 0.35
CA ARG A 116 -20.59 0.71 0.42
C ARG A 116 -20.95 0.30 1.85
N GLY A 117 -20.13 0.67 2.84
CA GLY A 117 -20.28 0.20 4.21
C GLY A 117 -19.83 -1.26 4.42
N GLU A 118 -19.10 -1.82 3.47
CA GLU A 118 -18.54 -3.19 3.49
C GLU A 118 -17.14 -3.17 4.12
N ASP A 119 -17.02 -2.56 5.31
CA ASP A 119 -15.73 -2.32 5.97
C ASP A 119 -14.98 -3.62 6.31
N ASP A 120 -15.68 -4.73 6.52
CA ASP A 120 -15.07 -6.04 6.71
C ASP A 120 -14.27 -6.48 5.47
N LEU A 121 -14.83 -6.28 4.27
CA LEU A 121 -14.18 -6.59 3.00
C LEU A 121 -13.02 -5.64 2.75
N ALA A 122 -13.19 -4.34 3.06
CA ALA A 122 -12.13 -3.34 2.94
C ALA A 122 -10.92 -3.71 3.82
N LEU A 123 -11.15 -3.93 5.11
CA LEU A 123 -10.10 -4.20 6.09
C LEU A 123 -9.37 -5.51 5.84
N ARG A 124 -10.02 -6.51 5.22
CA ARG A 124 -9.38 -7.78 4.80
C ARG A 124 -8.35 -7.61 3.68
N LEU A 125 -8.37 -6.51 2.93
CA LEU A 125 -7.34 -6.20 1.93
C LEU A 125 -6.01 -5.77 2.55
N VAL A 126 -6.01 -5.39 3.83
CA VAL A 126 -4.83 -4.87 4.54
C VAL A 126 -3.92 -6.03 4.95
N ARG A 127 -2.73 -6.09 4.35
CA ARG A 127 -1.71 -7.12 4.55
C ARG A 127 -0.52 -6.63 5.40
N GLY A 128 -0.47 -5.35 5.73
CA GLY A 128 0.62 -4.71 6.49
C GLY A 128 0.65 -3.20 6.27
N GLN A 129 1.79 -2.58 6.60
CA GLN A 129 1.98 -1.15 6.35
C GLN A 129 1.93 -0.87 4.83
N PRO A 130 1.12 0.10 4.38
CA PRO A 130 0.98 0.39 2.95
C PRO A 130 2.32 0.75 2.32
N LEU A 131 2.48 0.42 1.04
CA LEU A 131 3.66 0.71 0.22
C LEU A 131 4.98 0.09 0.72
N THR A 132 4.90 -0.95 1.55
CA THR A 132 6.09 -1.68 2.01
C THR A 132 6.84 -2.29 0.84
N GLY A 133 8.14 -1.99 0.72
CA GLY A 133 9.01 -2.54 -0.32
C GLY A 133 9.27 -1.62 -1.52
N LEU A 134 8.68 -0.42 -1.56
CA LEU A 134 9.14 0.66 -2.45
C LEU A 134 10.59 1.06 -2.13
N SER A 135 11.31 1.57 -3.13
CA SER A 135 12.67 2.06 -2.88
C SER A 135 12.69 3.32 -2.01
N ARG A 136 13.76 3.52 -1.23
CA ARG A 136 13.94 4.74 -0.41
C ARG A 136 14.06 6.03 -1.24
N HIS A 137 14.23 5.91 -2.55
CA HIS A 137 14.45 7.05 -3.45
C HIS A 137 13.14 7.69 -3.95
N VAL A 138 11.98 7.10 -3.67
CA VAL A 138 10.66 7.60 -4.12
C VAL A 138 9.87 8.35 -3.04
N SER A 139 10.56 8.84 -2.00
CA SER A 139 9.95 9.35 -0.76
C SER A 139 8.87 10.42 -0.98
N GLY A 140 9.08 11.39 -1.88
CA GLY A 140 8.16 12.53 -1.99
C GLY A 140 6.68 12.18 -2.23
N TRP A 141 6.38 11.46 -3.30
CA TRP A 141 4.99 11.11 -3.64
C TRP A 141 4.48 9.92 -2.81
N ALA A 142 5.37 8.97 -2.47
CA ALA A 142 5.00 7.75 -1.77
C ALA A 142 4.62 8.04 -0.31
N ASP A 143 5.33 8.96 0.36
CA ASP A 143 5.07 9.32 1.75
C ASP A 143 3.66 9.92 1.91
N MET A 144 3.23 10.77 0.97
CA MET A 144 1.88 11.33 0.96
C MET A 144 0.80 10.24 0.84
N TRP A 145 0.95 9.33 -0.12
CA TRP A 145 0.02 8.21 -0.29
C TRP A 145 0.03 7.28 0.92
N GLN A 146 1.20 6.98 1.46
CA GLN A 146 1.33 6.10 2.63
C GLN A 146 0.65 6.71 3.85
N ALA A 147 0.89 7.99 4.14
CA ALA A 147 0.24 8.70 5.25
C ALA A 147 -1.28 8.72 5.10
N GLN A 148 -1.79 8.98 3.88
CA GLN A 148 -3.22 8.95 3.60
C GLN A 148 -3.82 7.55 3.82
N MET A 149 -3.19 6.50 3.28
CA MET A 149 -3.65 5.12 3.42
C MET A 149 -3.64 4.70 4.90
N ILE A 150 -2.57 5.00 5.64
CA ILE A 150 -2.47 4.72 7.07
C ILE A 150 -3.61 5.40 7.83
N ALA A 151 -3.81 6.70 7.63
CA ALA A 151 -4.83 7.46 8.36
C ALA A 151 -6.24 6.91 8.14
N VAL A 152 -6.59 6.62 6.88
CA VAL A 152 -7.93 6.10 6.54
C VAL A 152 -8.11 4.68 7.08
N ILE A 153 -7.17 3.77 6.81
CA ILE A 153 -7.29 2.36 7.25
C ILE A 153 -7.33 2.28 8.77
N HIS A 154 -6.48 3.06 9.44
CA HIS A 154 -6.42 3.11 10.89
C HIS A 154 -7.76 3.57 11.48
N GLN A 155 -8.29 4.70 11.00
CA GLN A 155 -9.56 5.22 11.50
C GLN A 155 -10.73 4.26 11.23
N THR A 156 -10.80 3.66 10.05
CA THR A 156 -11.80 2.64 9.71
C THR A 156 -11.67 1.43 10.62
N GLY A 157 -10.45 0.92 10.82
CA GLY A 157 -10.18 -0.24 11.69
C GLY A 157 -10.55 0.01 13.16
N ILE A 158 -10.24 1.19 13.70
CA ILE A 158 -10.63 1.58 15.07
C ILE A 158 -12.15 1.66 15.20
N SER A 159 -12.82 2.31 14.25
CA SER A 159 -14.27 2.52 14.29
C SER A 159 -15.01 1.19 14.15
N TYR A 160 -14.62 0.36 13.18
CA TYR A 160 -15.15 -0.99 12.96
C TYR A 160 -14.91 -1.90 14.17
N GLY A 161 -13.67 -1.91 14.68
CA GLY A 161 -13.30 -2.70 15.85
C GLY A 161 -14.11 -2.34 17.10
N ARG A 162 -14.28 -1.04 17.36
CA ARG A 162 -15.07 -0.54 18.50
C ARG A 162 -16.54 -0.90 18.38
N GLU A 163 -17.14 -0.69 17.22
CA GLU A 163 -18.55 -1.00 17.01
C GLU A 163 -18.83 -2.49 17.21
N HIS A 164 -18.00 -3.37 16.62
CA HIS A 164 -18.18 -4.81 16.76
C HIS A 164 -17.85 -5.32 18.17
N LEU A 165 -16.96 -4.67 18.92
CA LEU A 165 -16.81 -4.94 20.36
C LEU A 165 -18.07 -4.62 21.15
N HIS A 166 -18.73 -3.49 20.87
CA HIS A 166 -19.99 -3.12 21.52
C HIS A 166 -21.12 -4.10 21.19
N ARG A 167 -21.14 -4.65 19.97
CA ARG A 167 -22.11 -5.66 19.53
C ARG A 167 -21.74 -7.10 19.90
N GLU A 168 -20.68 -7.29 20.68
CA GLU A 168 -20.17 -8.61 21.09
C GLU A 168 -19.79 -9.53 19.91
N ASN A 169 -19.48 -8.94 18.76
CA ASN A 169 -18.99 -9.67 17.58
C ASN A 169 -17.45 -9.68 17.57
N TRP A 170 -16.88 -10.60 18.34
CA TRP A 170 -15.44 -10.71 18.58
C TRP A 170 -14.61 -10.99 17.33
N THR A 171 -15.15 -11.77 16.39
CA THR A 171 -14.48 -12.12 15.15
C THR A 171 -14.27 -10.89 14.28
N GLU A 172 -15.31 -10.08 14.12
CA GLU A 172 -15.25 -8.86 13.32
C GLU A 172 -14.46 -7.75 14.03
N ALA A 173 -14.60 -7.63 15.36
CA ALA A 173 -13.77 -6.73 16.15
C ALA A 173 -12.26 -6.97 15.91
N ARG A 174 -11.86 -8.25 15.87
CA ARG A 174 -10.46 -8.64 15.62
C ARG A 174 -9.95 -8.19 14.25
N ILE A 175 -10.80 -8.16 13.22
CA ILE A 175 -10.42 -7.73 11.87
C ILE A 175 -10.04 -6.25 11.88
N GLY A 176 -10.90 -5.39 12.45
CA GLY A 176 -10.64 -3.96 12.56
C GLY A 176 -9.39 -3.64 13.38
N ILE A 177 -9.25 -4.28 14.54
CA ILE A 177 -8.08 -4.09 15.43
C ILE A 177 -6.79 -4.52 14.73
N LYS A 178 -6.80 -5.70 14.08
CA LYS A 178 -5.63 -6.20 13.36
C LYS A 178 -5.23 -5.28 12.22
N ALA A 179 -6.19 -4.79 11.43
CA ALA A 179 -5.90 -3.88 10.32
C ALA A 179 -5.29 -2.56 10.83
N ALA A 180 -5.86 -1.96 11.89
CA ALA A 180 -5.33 -0.74 12.50
C ALA A 180 -3.88 -0.92 13.01
N LEU A 181 -3.61 -2.00 13.74
CA LEU A 181 -2.25 -2.30 14.23
C LEU A 181 -1.27 -2.67 13.11
N SER A 182 -1.76 -3.20 11.99
CA SER A 182 -0.90 -3.56 10.85
C SER A 182 -0.37 -2.33 10.12
N VAL A 183 -1.13 -1.22 10.11
CA VAL A 183 -0.73 0.04 9.46
C VAL A 183 -0.11 1.04 10.43
N GLU A 184 -0.50 1.01 11.70
CA GLU A 184 0.06 1.83 12.78
C GLU A 184 0.39 0.96 14.02
N PRO A 185 1.58 0.31 14.04
CA PRO A 185 1.95 -0.59 15.13
C PRO A 185 2.12 0.09 16.50
N ALA A 186 2.28 1.42 16.53
CA ALA A 186 2.40 2.21 17.75
C ALA A 186 1.05 2.72 18.28
N SER A 187 -0.07 2.27 17.71
CA SER A 187 -1.38 2.86 17.98
C SER A 187 -1.96 2.49 19.36
N ILE A 188 -1.86 3.43 20.30
CA ILE A 188 -2.44 3.29 21.65
C ILE A 188 -3.96 3.00 21.63
N PRO A 189 -4.79 3.68 20.81
CA PRO A 189 -6.21 3.35 20.70
C PRO A 189 -6.47 1.91 20.26
N ALA A 190 -5.68 1.40 19.31
CA ALA A 190 -5.85 0.04 18.80
C ALA A 190 -5.50 -1.01 19.86
N TYR A 191 -4.41 -0.81 20.62
CA TYR A 191 -4.08 -1.66 21.76
C TYR A 191 -5.14 -1.61 22.87
N GLY A 192 -5.78 -0.45 23.08
CA GLY A 192 -6.92 -0.35 24.00
C GLY A 192 -8.09 -1.25 23.61
N LEU A 193 -8.40 -1.34 22.32
CA LEU A 193 -9.43 -2.26 21.81
C LEU A 193 -8.97 -3.71 21.86
N ALA A 194 -7.70 -4.01 21.59
CA ALA A 194 -7.13 -5.34 21.73
C ALA A 194 -7.21 -5.87 23.18
N ASP A 195 -6.87 -5.04 24.16
CA ASP A 195 -7.02 -5.36 25.59
C ASP A 195 -8.49 -5.66 25.94
N ALA A 196 -9.42 -4.84 25.44
CA ALA A 196 -10.84 -5.04 25.69
C ALA A 196 -11.34 -6.36 25.09
N LEU A 197 -10.93 -6.68 23.85
CA LEU A 197 -11.23 -7.94 23.19
C LEU A 197 -10.70 -9.14 23.98
N ALA A 198 -9.43 -9.06 24.41
CA ALA A 198 -8.77 -10.14 25.14
C ALA A 198 -9.48 -10.44 26.47
N ARG A 199 -9.91 -9.40 27.21
CA ARG A 199 -10.70 -9.57 28.45
C ARG A 199 -12.07 -10.18 28.20
N LYS A 200 -12.70 -9.88 27.07
CA LYS A 200 -14.03 -10.42 26.73
C LYS A 200 -13.99 -11.86 26.23
N THR A 201 -12.82 -12.31 25.77
CA THR A 201 -12.59 -13.65 25.23
C THR A 201 -11.78 -14.55 26.16
N ASP A 202 -11.47 -14.07 27.37
CA ASP A 202 -10.60 -14.73 28.36
C ASP A 202 -9.24 -15.20 27.79
N ASP A 203 -8.71 -14.46 26.80
CA ASP A 203 -7.40 -14.73 26.19
C ASP A 203 -6.30 -13.97 26.94
N ALA A 204 -5.80 -14.59 28.01
CA ALA A 204 -4.75 -14.02 28.86
C ALA A 204 -3.44 -13.73 28.11
N VAL A 205 -3.11 -14.58 27.11
CA VAL A 205 -1.87 -14.43 26.31
C VAL A 205 -1.99 -13.22 25.39
N ALA A 206 -3.14 -13.02 24.73
CA ALA A 206 -3.36 -11.84 23.91
C ALA A 206 -3.36 -10.56 24.76
N LEU A 207 -3.88 -10.61 25.99
CA LEU A 207 -3.89 -9.48 26.91
C LEU A 207 -2.48 -9.05 27.32
N GLU A 208 -1.61 -10.00 27.67
CA GLU A 208 -0.22 -9.72 28.03
C GLU A 208 0.54 -9.11 26.85
N ARG A 209 0.46 -9.73 25.67
CA ARG A 209 1.10 -9.22 24.45
C ARG A 209 0.67 -7.80 24.09
N SER A 210 -0.61 -7.50 24.23
CA SER A 210 -1.16 -6.18 23.93
C SER A 210 -0.63 -5.11 24.91
N ARG A 211 -0.50 -5.44 26.19
CA ARG A 211 0.07 -4.53 27.20
C ARG A 211 1.54 -4.25 26.97
N ASP A 212 2.33 -5.28 26.73
CA ASP A 212 3.77 -5.13 26.47
C ASP A 212 4.01 -4.27 25.23
N ALA A 213 3.27 -4.55 24.15
CA ALA A 213 3.39 -3.79 22.91
C ALA A 213 2.93 -2.32 23.08
N LYS A 214 1.89 -2.08 23.89
CA LYS A 214 1.43 -0.73 24.23
C LYS A 214 2.46 0.04 25.06
N GLU A 215 3.14 -0.62 26.00
CA GLU A 215 4.21 0.00 26.79
C GLU A 215 5.42 0.35 25.92
N GLN A 216 5.82 -0.54 25.02
CA GLN A 216 6.87 -0.28 24.02
C GLN A 216 6.50 0.90 23.11
N ALA A 217 5.27 0.94 22.61
CA ALA A 217 4.79 2.06 21.79
C ALA A 217 4.82 3.39 22.54
N ARG A 218 4.44 3.38 23.83
CA ARG A 218 4.52 4.56 24.70
C ARG A 218 5.95 5.01 24.97
N GLY A 219 6.87 4.05 25.17
CA GLY A 219 8.30 4.34 25.34
C GLY A 219 8.92 4.96 24.10
N ALA A 220 8.57 4.47 22.91
CA ALA A 220 9.06 5.00 21.63
C ALA A 220 8.63 6.46 21.38
N LEU A 221 7.42 6.86 21.83
CA LEU A 221 6.94 8.24 21.78
C LEU A 221 7.72 9.21 22.69
N HIS A 222 8.47 8.69 23.66
CA HIS A 222 9.24 9.47 24.64
C HIS A 222 10.76 9.39 24.43
N ASP A 223 11.25 8.79 23.34
CA ASP A 223 12.69 8.78 23.04
C ASP A 223 13.15 10.18 22.58
N PRO A 224 14.02 10.88 23.34
CA PRO A 224 14.50 12.23 23.02
C PRO A 224 15.36 12.30 21.76
N ARG A 225 15.68 11.17 21.11
CA ARG A 225 16.38 11.13 19.82
C ARG A 225 15.50 11.49 18.62
N TYR A 226 14.20 11.70 18.83
CA TYR A 226 13.21 12.06 17.80
C TYR A 226 12.52 13.41 18.05
N VAL A 227 13.09 14.26 18.93
CA VAL A 227 12.70 15.69 19.11
C VAL A 227 13.77 16.59 18.51
#